data_AF-A0A1N7TM88-F1
#
_entry.id   AF-A0A1N7TM88-F1
#
_cell.length_a   1.000
_cell.length_b   1.000
_cell.length_c   1.000
_cell.angle_alpha   90.00
_cell.angle_beta   90.00
_cell.angle_gamma   90.00
#
_symmetry.space_group_name_H-M   'P 1'
#
loop_
_entity.id
_entity.type
_entity.pdbx_description
1 polymer ?
#
loop_
_entity_poly.entity_id
_entity_poly.type
_entity_poly.pdbx_seq_one_letter_code
_entity_poly.pdbx_strand_id
1 'polypeptide(L)'
;ELMQQLLNPTLCIIGIEDNKPEAITAMTEAAKHNEHILIQTVPTVYPSGGEKQLIKLLTNREVPNGGIPADIGILVHNTGTLFAIQQAVYEGKPLIERVVTVTGNTIHNPGNVWALLGTEIKHLLDCQGFSPVPQQRVVMGGPMMGFTLPTVRIGVVKTTNCILAPDHKELAEPGPEKACIRCSACADACPASLLPQQLQWFAKSKEYDKLQEHNLFDCIECGACAYVCPSEIPLVQYYRVAKVEIKEQIAEKIKSDRAKERFDARKARLEQEQAERKNRHKRKPATKSTEEQQKVADALARVKDKTRDGDNKSAVAAAIARAKAKKQGGELEPDNSEVAKERAARKEQARLYKEQKAQSNGDDEAVDDKKTAVAAAIARAKAKKAAQANEQTASDDTASESPAAADDKKAAVAAAIARAKAKKAAQANEETASDDTTSESPVAADDKKAAVAAAIARAKAKKAAQANEQTASDDTASESPAAADDKKAAVAAAIARAKAKKAAQAAEQTPNDDIASESPVAADDKKAAVAAAIARAKAKKAAQADELAKQSENTEPQSNDEPSEGSQQTAQEKKKAAVAAAIARAKAKKQQKEGNDQS
;
A
#
# COMPACT_ATOMS: atom_id res chain seq x y z
N GLU A 1 15.31 5.19 -34.83
CA GLU A 1 16.34 6.06 -35.44
C GLU A 1 16.81 7.19 -34.51
N LEU A 2 16.07 8.28 -34.30
CA LEU A 2 16.55 9.36 -33.39
C LEU A 2 16.95 8.86 -31.99
N MET A 3 16.12 8.02 -31.35
CA MET A 3 16.46 7.40 -30.05
C MET A 3 17.63 6.41 -30.14
N GLN A 4 17.89 5.83 -31.32
CA GLN A 4 19.04 4.96 -31.58
C GLN A 4 20.33 5.78 -31.66
N GLN A 5 20.29 6.98 -32.26
CA GLN A 5 21.42 7.91 -32.28
C GLN A 5 21.73 8.45 -30.88
N LEU A 6 20.71 8.79 -30.07
CA LEU A 6 20.88 9.33 -28.72
C LEU A 6 21.36 8.30 -27.69
N LEU A 7 20.90 7.05 -27.78
CA LEU A 7 21.17 6.00 -26.78
C LEU A 7 22.21 4.97 -27.22
N ASN A 8 22.57 4.95 -28.51
CA ASN A 8 23.45 3.96 -29.15
C ASN A 8 23.20 2.49 -28.73
N PRO A 9 21.94 1.99 -28.80
CA PRO A 9 21.61 0.64 -28.37
C PRO A 9 22.15 -0.39 -29.37
N THR A 10 22.63 -1.53 -28.87
CA THR A 10 23.13 -2.63 -29.71
C THR A 10 22.06 -3.21 -30.66
N LEU A 11 20.80 -3.12 -30.27
CA LEU A 11 19.65 -3.64 -31.00
C LEU A 11 18.38 -2.87 -30.60
N CYS A 12 17.48 -2.62 -31.54
CA CYS A 12 16.14 -2.10 -31.29
C CYS A 12 15.11 -3.17 -31.68
N ILE A 13 14.15 -3.47 -30.78
CA ILE A 13 13.09 -4.45 -31.03
C ILE A 13 11.74 -3.74 -30.89
N ILE A 14 10.88 -3.87 -31.90
CA ILE A 14 9.52 -3.34 -31.91
C ILE A 14 8.55 -4.53 -31.82
N GLY A 15 8.00 -4.74 -30.62
CA GLY A 15 6.95 -5.73 -30.39
C GLY A 15 5.59 -5.23 -30.91
N ILE A 16 4.97 -5.98 -31.81
CA ILE A 16 3.62 -5.70 -32.34
C ILE A 16 2.72 -6.92 -32.09
N GLU A 17 1.50 -6.68 -31.62
CA GLU A 17 0.53 -7.77 -31.39
C GLU A 17 0.15 -8.47 -32.69
N ASP A 18 0.10 -9.81 -32.66
CA ASP A 18 -0.17 -10.69 -33.80
C ASP A 18 -1.50 -10.42 -34.51
N ASN A 19 -2.49 -9.83 -33.82
CA ASN A 19 -3.75 -9.40 -34.40
C ASN A 19 -3.70 -8.09 -35.24
N LYS A 20 -2.49 -7.56 -35.55
CA LYS A 20 -2.30 -6.31 -36.33
C LYS A 20 -1.45 -6.52 -37.59
N PRO A 21 -1.88 -7.38 -38.55
CA PRO A 21 -1.09 -7.72 -39.74
C PRO A 21 -0.72 -6.50 -40.61
N GLU A 22 -1.63 -5.53 -40.75
CA GLU A 22 -1.38 -4.28 -41.48
C GLU A 22 -0.23 -3.47 -40.86
N ALA A 23 -0.23 -3.31 -39.53
CA ALA A 23 0.82 -2.60 -38.81
C ALA A 23 2.15 -3.37 -38.85
N ILE A 24 2.13 -4.70 -38.75
CA ILE A 24 3.32 -5.54 -38.92
C ILE A 24 3.91 -5.33 -40.32
N THR A 25 3.07 -5.32 -41.36
CA THR A 25 3.51 -5.14 -42.76
C THR A 25 4.12 -3.75 -42.96
N ALA A 26 3.40 -2.69 -42.57
CA ALA A 26 3.86 -1.31 -42.70
C ALA A 26 5.14 -1.02 -41.91
N MET A 27 5.25 -1.51 -40.66
CA MET A 27 6.46 -1.34 -39.84
C MET A 27 7.64 -2.17 -40.34
N THR A 28 7.39 -3.35 -40.92
CA THR A 28 8.45 -4.17 -41.53
C THR A 28 8.98 -3.50 -42.79
N GLU A 29 8.10 -2.92 -43.62
CA GLU A 29 8.49 -2.11 -44.77
C GLU A 29 9.29 -0.87 -44.36
N ALA A 30 8.82 -0.12 -43.37
CA ALA A 30 9.49 1.07 -42.84
C ALA A 30 10.80 0.79 -42.08
N ALA A 31 11.14 -0.49 -41.84
CA ALA A 31 12.40 -0.91 -41.21
C ALA A 31 13.44 -1.50 -42.19
N LYS A 32 13.06 -1.74 -43.48
CA LYS A 32 13.90 -2.44 -44.48
C LYS A 32 15.31 -1.87 -44.67
N HIS A 33 15.54 -0.59 -44.37
CA HIS A 33 16.83 0.09 -44.56
C HIS A 33 17.75 0.08 -43.33
N ASN A 34 17.32 -0.48 -42.19
CA ASN A 34 18.04 -0.37 -40.91
C ASN A 34 18.02 -1.71 -40.15
N GLU A 35 19.02 -2.55 -40.41
CA GLU A 35 19.16 -3.92 -39.85
C GLU A 35 19.17 -3.99 -38.31
N HIS A 36 19.42 -2.87 -37.62
CA HIS A 36 19.37 -2.79 -36.16
C HIS A 36 17.94 -2.66 -35.60
N ILE A 37 16.91 -2.54 -36.44
CA ILE A 37 15.50 -2.47 -36.04
C ILE A 37 14.79 -3.77 -36.43
N LEU A 38 14.50 -4.60 -35.43
CA LEU A 38 13.73 -5.83 -35.63
C LEU A 38 12.25 -5.62 -35.29
N ILE A 39 11.37 -5.95 -36.21
CA ILE A 39 9.93 -6.06 -35.97
C ILE A 39 9.63 -7.48 -35.51
N GLN A 40 9.05 -7.64 -34.32
CA GLN A 40 8.78 -8.94 -33.72
C GLN A 40 7.30 -9.06 -33.35
N THR A 41 6.67 -10.17 -33.72
CA THR A 41 5.28 -10.46 -33.33
C THR A 41 5.19 -10.90 -31.87
N VAL A 42 4.14 -10.45 -31.20
CA VAL A 42 3.83 -10.70 -29.78
C VAL A 42 2.40 -11.27 -29.71
N PRO A 43 2.13 -12.32 -28.92
CA PRO A 43 0.77 -12.85 -28.78
C PRO A 43 -0.18 -11.84 -28.14
N THR A 44 -1.39 -11.73 -28.71
CA THR A 44 -2.51 -10.94 -28.15
C THR A 44 -3.09 -11.61 -26.90
N VAL A 45 -2.30 -11.66 -25.82
CA VAL A 45 -2.68 -12.22 -24.52
C VAL A 45 -2.38 -11.20 -23.44
N TYR A 46 -3.42 -10.69 -22.78
CA TYR A 46 -3.27 -9.70 -21.72
C TYR A 46 -2.59 -10.32 -20.47
N PRO A 47 -1.54 -9.70 -19.87
CA PRO A 47 -0.95 -8.38 -20.17
C PRO A 47 0.47 -8.48 -20.78
N SER A 48 0.61 -9.06 -21.97
CA SER A 48 1.89 -9.18 -22.69
C SER A 48 2.58 -7.82 -22.93
N GLY A 49 1.81 -6.76 -23.19
CA GLY A 49 2.30 -5.38 -23.34
C GLY A 49 2.73 -4.67 -22.04
N GLY A 50 2.71 -5.35 -20.88
CA GLY A 50 3.30 -4.82 -19.64
C GLY A 50 4.82 -4.79 -19.72
N GLU A 51 5.48 -3.74 -19.20
CA GLU A 51 6.91 -3.51 -19.39
C GLU A 51 7.80 -4.71 -19.02
N LYS A 52 7.65 -5.27 -17.80
CA LYS A 52 8.41 -6.46 -17.37
C LYS A 52 8.05 -7.72 -18.19
N GLN A 53 6.78 -7.86 -18.57
CA GLN A 53 6.27 -9.00 -19.36
C GLN A 53 6.81 -8.98 -20.79
N LEU A 54 6.82 -7.82 -21.44
CA LEU A 54 7.31 -7.62 -22.80
C LEU A 54 8.82 -7.89 -22.91
N ILE A 55 9.60 -7.45 -21.91
CA ILE A 55 11.05 -7.75 -21.83
C ILE A 55 11.29 -9.26 -21.69
N LYS A 56 10.53 -9.94 -20.81
CA LYS A 56 10.62 -11.39 -20.65
C LYS A 56 10.24 -12.13 -21.94
N LEU A 57 9.19 -11.68 -22.63
CA LEU A 57 8.72 -12.29 -23.87
C LEU A 57 9.69 -12.10 -25.04
N LEU A 58 10.27 -10.90 -25.21
CA LEU A 58 11.15 -10.59 -26.34
C LEU A 58 12.62 -10.98 -26.12
N THR A 59 13.12 -11.01 -24.88
CA THR A 59 14.56 -11.24 -24.59
C THR A 59 14.84 -12.41 -23.65
N ASN A 60 13.80 -13.05 -23.09
CA ASN A 60 13.90 -14.08 -22.06
C ASN A 60 14.78 -13.68 -20.85
N ARG A 61 14.67 -12.41 -20.45
CA ARG A 61 15.31 -11.82 -19.26
C ARG A 61 14.24 -11.28 -18.32
N GLU A 62 14.51 -11.33 -17.02
CA GLU A 62 13.61 -10.80 -16.01
C GLU A 62 14.20 -9.54 -15.35
N VAL A 63 13.34 -8.56 -15.08
CA VAL A 63 13.71 -7.35 -14.33
C VAL A 63 13.57 -7.65 -12.84
N PRO A 64 14.62 -7.52 -12.02
CA PRO A 64 14.59 -7.90 -10.61
C PRO A 64 13.50 -7.15 -9.81
N ASN A 65 13.12 -7.72 -8.67
CA ASN A 65 12.30 -7.04 -7.65
C ASN A 65 12.99 -5.72 -7.23
N GLY A 66 12.20 -4.65 -7.11
CA GLY A 66 12.68 -3.30 -6.80
C GLY A 66 13.47 -2.59 -7.92
N GLY A 67 14.04 -3.31 -8.88
CA GLY A 67 14.81 -2.77 -10.00
C GLY A 67 13.96 -2.32 -11.19
N ILE A 68 14.59 -1.55 -12.07
CA ILE A 68 14.06 -1.01 -13.32
C ILE A 68 14.72 -1.67 -14.54
N PRO A 69 14.11 -1.66 -15.74
CA PRO A 69 14.70 -2.24 -16.95
C PRO A 69 16.11 -1.74 -17.28
N ALA A 70 16.42 -0.49 -16.94
CA ALA A 70 17.75 0.08 -17.16
C ALA A 70 18.86 -0.67 -16.40
N ASP A 71 18.55 -1.29 -15.26
CA ASP A 71 19.51 -2.07 -14.44
C ASP A 71 19.99 -3.34 -15.16
N ILE A 72 19.20 -3.86 -16.12
CA ILE A 72 19.56 -4.98 -17.00
C ILE A 72 19.95 -4.52 -18.41
N GLY A 73 20.16 -3.21 -18.61
CA GLY A 73 20.58 -2.60 -19.87
C GLY A 73 19.49 -2.50 -20.94
N ILE A 74 18.20 -2.50 -20.55
CA ILE A 74 17.06 -2.45 -21.47
C ILE A 74 16.22 -1.20 -21.21
N LEU A 75 15.74 -0.55 -22.27
CA LEU A 75 14.84 0.60 -22.19
C LEU A 75 13.59 0.31 -23.01
N VAL A 76 12.41 0.48 -22.40
CA VAL A 76 11.11 0.27 -23.04
C VAL A 76 10.40 1.61 -23.17
N HIS A 77 9.90 1.92 -24.37
CA HIS A 77 9.19 3.16 -24.65
C HIS A 77 7.89 2.86 -25.40
N ASN A 78 6.81 3.54 -25.01
CA ASN A 78 5.55 3.48 -25.73
C ASN A 78 5.69 4.17 -27.10
N THR A 79 5.03 3.64 -28.13
CA THR A 79 5.06 4.18 -29.50
C THR A 79 4.62 5.65 -29.57
N GLY A 80 3.61 6.05 -28.79
CA GLY A 80 3.19 7.45 -28.68
C GLY A 80 4.25 8.38 -28.07
N THR A 81 5.09 7.86 -27.17
CA THR A 81 6.24 8.60 -26.63
C THR A 81 7.31 8.80 -27.69
N LEU A 82 7.62 7.76 -28.48
CA LEU A 82 8.60 7.84 -29.57
C LEU A 82 8.15 8.83 -30.66
N PHE A 83 6.87 8.83 -31.02
CA PHE A 83 6.27 9.79 -31.94
C PHE A 83 6.34 11.23 -31.40
N ALA A 84 5.97 11.46 -30.14
CA ALA A 84 6.06 12.78 -29.51
C ALA A 84 7.51 13.31 -29.44
N ILE A 85 8.51 12.44 -29.29
CA ILE A 85 9.93 12.82 -29.34
C ILE A 85 10.35 13.24 -30.77
N GLN A 86 9.86 12.55 -31.80
CA GLN A 86 10.09 12.95 -33.20
C GLN A 86 9.51 14.35 -33.48
N GLN A 87 8.26 14.63 -33.09
CA GLN A 87 7.66 15.96 -33.24
C GLN A 87 8.43 17.03 -32.44
N ALA A 88 8.83 16.73 -31.21
CA ALA A 88 9.55 17.68 -30.37
C ALA A 88 10.92 18.10 -30.92
N VAL A 89 11.64 17.20 -31.62
CA VAL A 89 12.99 17.49 -32.15
C VAL A 89 12.97 17.98 -33.59
N TYR A 90 12.16 17.40 -34.47
CA TYR A 90 12.13 17.78 -35.90
C TYR A 90 11.14 18.90 -36.23
N GLU A 91 9.99 18.95 -35.54
CA GLU A 91 8.95 19.96 -35.78
C GLU A 91 8.98 21.10 -34.74
N GLY A 92 9.83 20.98 -33.71
CA GLY A 92 9.87 21.89 -32.56
C GLY A 92 8.61 21.87 -31.69
N LYS A 93 7.73 20.87 -31.90
CA LYS A 93 6.37 20.82 -31.36
C LYS A 93 6.35 20.03 -30.05
N PRO A 94 6.13 20.67 -28.88
CA PRO A 94 6.02 19.95 -27.61
C PRO A 94 4.73 19.10 -27.57
N LEU A 95 4.61 18.23 -26.57
CA LEU A 95 3.42 17.39 -26.35
C LEU A 95 2.20 18.23 -25.94
N ILE A 96 1.56 18.88 -26.93
CA ILE A 96 0.32 19.66 -26.79
C ILE A 96 -0.92 18.79 -26.98
N GLU A 97 -0.81 17.69 -27.71
CA GLU A 97 -1.91 16.77 -28.05
C GLU A 97 -1.44 15.32 -27.97
N ARG A 98 -2.39 14.39 -27.99
CA ARG A 98 -2.12 12.95 -28.10
C ARG A 98 -3.30 12.20 -28.70
N VAL A 99 -3.05 11.00 -29.20
CA VAL A 99 -4.12 10.05 -29.55
C VAL A 99 -4.82 9.58 -28.28
N VAL A 100 -6.14 9.62 -28.28
CA VAL A 100 -7.03 9.06 -27.24
C VAL A 100 -8.05 8.15 -27.94
N THR A 101 -8.15 6.90 -27.49
CA THR A 101 -9.26 6.03 -27.92
C THR A 101 -10.53 6.43 -27.17
N VAL A 102 -11.64 6.69 -27.86
CA VAL A 102 -12.96 6.93 -27.28
C VAL A 102 -13.87 5.80 -27.74
N THR A 103 -14.40 5.00 -26.80
CA THR A 103 -15.12 3.77 -27.14
C THR A 103 -16.08 3.33 -26.04
N GLY A 104 -16.82 2.25 -26.29
CA GLY A 104 -17.86 1.67 -25.44
C GLY A 104 -19.26 1.82 -26.03
N ASN A 105 -20.18 0.94 -25.63
CA ASN A 105 -21.52 0.78 -26.20
C ASN A 105 -22.42 2.03 -26.16
N THR A 106 -22.03 3.09 -25.45
CA THR A 106 -22.78 4.37 -25.38
C THR A 106 -22.23 5.46 -26.31
N ILE A 107 -21.24 5.12 -27.14
CA ILE A 107 -20.64 5.99 -28.16
C ILE A 107 -21.10 5.54 -29.54
N HIS A 108 -21.70 6.44 -30.33
CA HIS A 108 -22.13 6.11 -31.69
C HIS A 108 -20.96 5.94 -32.68
N ASN A 109 -19.91 6.75 -32.55
CA ASN A 109 -18.71 6.69 -33.39
C ASN A 109 -17.47 6.31 -32.55
N PRO A 110 -17.28 5.04 -32.17
CA PRO A 110 -16.08 4.62 -31.44
C PRO A 110 -14.84 4.71 -32.32
N GLY A 111 -13.73 5.25 -31.81
CA GLY A 111 -12.54 5.50 -32.62
C GLY A 111 -11.35 6.11 -31.87
N ASN A 112 -10.28 6.40 -32.62
CA ASN A 112 -9.08 7.08 -32.12
C ASN A 112 -9.12 8.55 -32.56
N VAL A 113 -9.04 9.48 -31.60
CA VAL A 113 -9.06 10.93 -31.86
C VAL A 113 -7.77 11.60 -31.39
N TRP A 114 -7.37 12.66 -32.07
CA TRP A 114 -6.36 13.60 -31.55
C TRP A 114 -7.03 14.56 -30.57
N ALA A 115 -6.51 14.63 -29.35
CA ALA A 115 -7.03 15.50 -28.31
C ALA A 115 -5.91 16.36 -27.71
N LEU A 116 -6.14 17.68 -27.66
CA LEU A 116 -5.27 18.62 -26.95
C LEU A 116 -5.31 18.35 -25.44
N LEU A 117 -4.16 18.46 -24.77
CA LEU A 117 -4.09 18.37 -23.32
C LEU A 117 -4.88 19.53 -22.69
N GLY A 118 -5.71 19.21 -21.70
CA GLY A 118 -6.67 20.13 -21.08
C GLY A 118 -8.09 20.08 -21.66
N THR A 119 -8.30 19.50 -22.85
CA THR A 119 -9.64 19.34 -23.46
C THR A 119 -10.58 18.60 -22.50
N GLU A 120 -11.79 19.09 -22.25
CA GLU A 120 -12.74 18.37 -21.40
C GLU A 120 -13.11 17.01 -22.00
N ILE A 121 -13.09 15.96 -21.19
CA ILE A 121 -13.53 14.61 -21.58
C ILE A 121 -15.00 14.63 -22.04
N LYS A 122 -15.84 15.50 -21.46
CA LYS A 122 -17.20 15.78 -21.96
C LYS A 122 -17.20 16.18 -23.44
N HIS A 123 -16.31 17.08 -23.86
CA HIS A 123 -16.26 17.54 -25.26
C HIS A 123 -15.88 16.40 -26.21
N LEU A 124 -14.93 15.53 -25.82
CA LEU A 124 -14.60 14.34 -26.62
C LEU A 124 -15.78 13.37 -26.74
N LEU A 125 -16.52 13.14 -25.65
CA LEU A 125 -17.71 12.29 -25.63
C LEU A 125 -18.83 12.87 -26.51
N ASP A 126 -19.15 14.16 -26.35
CA ASP A 126 -20.16 14.86 -27.14
C ASP A 126 -19.84 14.74 -28.65
N CYS A 127 -18.57 14.93 -29.04
CA CYS A 127 -18.11 14.86 -30.43
C CYS A 127 -18.17 13.45 -31.07
N GLN A 128 -18.21 12.38 -30.28
CA GLN A 128 -18.37 11.00 -30.80
C GLN A 128 -19.81 10.47 -30.70
N GLY A 129 -20.77 11.33 -30.36
CA GLY A 129 -22.18 10.95 -30.22
C GLY A 129 -22.41 10.09 -28.97
N PHE A 130 -22.10 10.63 -27.80
CA PHE A 130 -22.33 9.97 -26.51
C PHE A 130 -23.80 10.04 -26.07
N SER A 131 -24.40 8.86 -25.88
CA SER A 131 -25.79 8.66 -25.47
C SER A 131 -25.86 7.99 -24.08
N PRO A 132 -25.86 8.77 -22.98
CA PRO A 132 -25.66 8.24 -21.62
C PRO A 132 -26.85 7.42 -21.11
N VAL A 133 -26.56 6.25 -20.50
CA VAL A 133 -27.56 5.40 -19.84
C VAL A 133 -27.77 5.80 -18.36
N PRO A 134 -28.86 5.36 -17.70
CA PRO A 134 -29.01 5.54 -16.24
C PRO A 134 -27.81 4.96 -15.48
N GLN A 135 -27.27 5.71 -14.51
CA GLN A 135 -26.03 5.38 -13.79
C GLN A 135 -24.77 5.25 -14.68
N GLN A 136 -24.70 5.98 -15.80
CA GLN A 136 -23.54 6.01 -16.68
C GLN A 136 -22.21 6.17 -15.93
N ARG A 137 -21.31 5.19 -16.13
CA ARG A 137 -19.91 5.27 -15.72
C ARG A 137 -19.07 5.74 -16.91
N VAL A 138 -18.08 6.58 -16.69
CA VAL A 138 -17.05 6.90 -17.68
C VAL A 138 -15.70 6.57 -17.06
N VAL A 139 -14.95 5.69 -17.71
CA VAL A 139 -13.69 5.13 -17.21
C VAL A 139 -12.54 5.74 -17.99
N MET A 140 -11.55 6.29 -17.29
CA MET A 140 -10.29 6.70 -17.88
C MET A 140 -9.31 5.53 -17.83
N GLY A 141 -8.85 5.09 -19.00
CA GLY A 141 -8.12 3.84 -19.21
C GLY A 141 -8.98 2.72 -19.80
N GLY A 142 -8.41 1.53 -19.97
CA GLY A 142 -9.14 0.33 -20.39
C GLY A 142 -9.91 -0.33 -19.22
N PRO A 143 -10.77 -1.34 -19.51
CA PRO A 143 -11.72 -1.89 -18.54
C PRO A 143 -11.06 -2.53 -17.30
N MET A 144 -9.86 -3.08 -17.42
CA MET A 144 -9.15 -3.75 -16.32
C MET A 144 -8.42 -2.79 -15.37
N MET A 145 -7.67 -1.83 -15.93
CA MET A 145 -6.74 -0.97 -15.17
C MET A 145 -7.29 0.42 -14.89
N GLY A 146 -8.29 0.86 -15.65
CA GLY A 146 -8.84 2.21 -15.58
C GLY A 146 -9.52 2.53 -14.25
N PHE A 147 -10.01 3.76 -14.16
CA PHE A 147 -10.78 4.24 -13.01
C PHE A 147 -11.97 5.07 -13.46
N THR A 148 -13.11 4.91 -12.78
CA THR A 148 -14.31 5.70 -13.02
C THR A 148 -14.07 7.16 -12.64
N LEU A 149 -14.38 8.08 -13.55
CA LEU A 149 -14.28 9.52 -13.31
C LEU A 149 -15.45 10.00 -12.43
N PRO A 150 -15.22 10.88 -11.44
CA PRO A 150 -16.29 11.47 -10.64
C PRO A 150 -17.11 12.51 -11.41
N THR A 151 -16.59 13.03 -12.53
CA THR A 151 -17.30 13.90 -13.48
C THR A 151 -16.60 13.87 -14.84
N VAL A 152 -17.35 14.12 -15.92
CA VAL A 152 -16.82 14.22 -17.29
C VAL A 152 -16.17 15.57 -17.60
N ARG A 153 -16.34 16.58 -16.73
CA ARG A 153 -15.70 17.91 -16.85
C ARG A 153 -14.25 17.92 -16.33
N ILE A 154 -13.49 16.88 -16.68
CA ILE A 154 -12.06 16.74 -16.35
C ILE A 154 -11.28 16.85 -17.65
N GLY A 155 -10.17 17.58 -17.64
CA GLY A 155 -9.30 17.75 -18.80
C GLY A 155 -8.50 16.48 -19.12
N VAL A 156 -8.33 16.19 -20.41
CA VAL A 156 -7.40 15.19 -20.94
C VAL A 156 -5.97 15.50 -20.46
N VAL A 157 -5.29 14.51 -19.90
CA VAL A 157 -3.91 14.63 -19.43
C VAL A 157 -3.00 13.66 -20.20
N LYS A 158 -1.67 13.82 -20.07
CA LYS A 158 -0.71 12.99 -20.82
C LYS A 158 -0.88 11.47 -20.62
N THR A 159 -1.48 11.03 -19.52
CA THR A 159 -1.78 9.61 -19.21
C THR A 159 -3.13 9.11 -19.74
N THR A 160 -3.97 9.96 -20.34
CA THR A 160 -5.29 9.60 -20.88
C THR A 160 -5.14 8.81 -22.19
N ASN A 161 -4.86 7.51 -22.09
CA ASN A 161 -4.76 6.63 -23.28
C ASN A 161 -6.11 6.30 -23.92
N CYS A 162 -7.15 6.10 -23.10
CA CYS A 162 -8.48 5.71 -23.52
C CYS A 162 -9.53 6.36 -22.60
N ILE A 163 -10.70 6.66 -23.17
CA ILE A 163 -11.94 6.99 -22.47
C ILE A 163 -12.97 5.93 -22.88
N LEU A 164 -13.37 5.11 -21.91
CA LEU A 164 -14.35 4.05 -22.08
C LEU A 164 -15.68 4.50 -21.45
N ALA A 165 -16.75 4.51 -22.24
CA ALA A 165 -18.11 4.83 -21.80
C ALA A 165 -19.01 3.60 -22.05
N PRO A 166 -18.95 2.58 -21.18
CA PRO A 166 -19.62 1.31 -21.40
C PRO A 166 -21.10 1.40 -21.03
N ASP A 167 -21.90 0.48 -21.58
CA ASP A 167 -23.24 0.21 -21.06
C ASP A 167 -23.19 -0.86 -19.96
N HIS A 168 -24.35 -1.16 -19.37
CA HIS A 168 -24.49 -2.17 -18.30
C HIS A 168 -24.25 -3.62 -18.77
N LYS A 169 -24.11 -3.87 -20.08
CA LYS A 169 -23.80 -5.19 -20.64
C LYS A 169 -22.29 -5.36 -20.87
N GLU A 170 -21.64 -4.34 -21.41
CA GLU A 170 -20.19 -4.31 -21.65
C GLU A 170 -19.39 -4.28 -20.35
N LEU A 171 -19.82 -3.44 -19.40
CA LEU A 171 -19.28 -3.42 -18.06
C LEU A 171 -20.43 -3.54 -17.07
N ALA A 172 -20.69 -4.77 -16.62
CA ALA A 172 -21.70 -5.04 -15.60
C ALA A 172 -21.45 -4.23 -14.31
N GLU A 173 -22.51 -3.93 -13.57
CA GLU A 173 -22.38 -3.49 -12.17
C GLU A 173 -21.77 -4.66 -11.36
N PRO A 174 -20.64 -4.47 -10.65
CA PRO A 174 -20.03 -5.55 -9.87
C PRO A 174 -21.02 -6.07 -8.82
N GLY A 175 -21.18 -7.39 -8.72
CA GLY A 175 -22.01 -7.99 -7.70
C GLY A 175 -21.45 -7.75 -6.29
N PRO A 176 -22.24 -8.07 -5.24
CA PRO A 176 -21.74 -8.05 -3.87
C PRO A 176 -20.59 -9.06 -3.71
N GLU A 177 -19.50 -8.64 -3.06
CA GLU A 177 -18.31 -9.47 -2.82
C GLU A 177 -18.71 -10.81 -2.18
N LYS A 178 -18.45 -11.93 -2.87
CA LYS A 178 -18.68 -13.28 -2.34
C LYS A 178 -17.44 -13.77 -1.58
N ALA A 179 -17.62 -14.70 -0.66
CA ALA A 179 -16.51 -15.31 0.05
C ALA A 179 -15.53 -16.02 -0.93
N CYS A 180 -14.24 -15.97 -0.64
CA CYS A 180 -13.21 -16.60 -1.47
C CYS A 180 -13.28 -18.14 -1.40
N ILE A 181 -13.64 -18.79 -2.50
CA ILE A 181 -13.74 -20.26 -2.59
C ILE A 181 -12.39 -20.99 -2.77
N ARG A 182 -11.27 -20.25 -2.76
CA ARG A 182 -9.89 -20.76 -2.86
C ARG A 182 -9.53 -21.55 -4.14
N CYS A 183 -10.23 -21.31 -5.24
CA CYS A 183 -10.11 -22.03 -6.53
C CYS A 183 -8.82 -21.82 -7.35
N SER A 184 -7.69 -21.45 -6.72
CA SER A 184 -6.37 -21.05 -7.26
C SER A 184 -6.32 -19.95 -8.34
N ALA A 185 -7.22 -19.94 -9.33
CA ALA A 185 -7.19 -19.20 -10.61
C ALA A 185 -6.61 -17.77 -10.59
N CYS A 186 -6.83 -17.00 -9.52
CA CYS A 186 -6.24 -15.67 -9.36
C CYS A 186 -4.69 -15.66 -9.34
N ALA A 187 -4.06 -16.73 -8.83
CA ALA A 187 -2.60 -16.91 -8.83
C ALA A 187 -2.12 -17.44 -10.19
N ASP A 188 -2.85 -18.39 -10.78
CA ASP A 188 -2.54 -18.97 -12.09
C ASP A 188 -2.58 -17.89 -13.20
N ALA A 189 -3.49 -16.93 -13.09
CA ALA A 189 -3.59 -15.74 -13.96
C ALA A 189 -2.67 -14.57 -13.55
N CYS A 190 -1.73 -14.74 -12.61
CA CYS A 190 -0.89 -13.64 -12.12
C CYS A 190 0.39 -13.50 -12.97
N PRO A 191 0.56 -12.43 -13.77
CA PRO A 191 1.73 -12.23 -14.64
C PRO A 191 3.03 -11.87 -13.90
N ALA A 192 2.98 -11.85 -12.56
CA ALA A 192 4.09 -11.60 -11.64
C ALA A 192 4.29 -12.75 -10.64
N SER A 193 3.59 -13.88 -10.82
CA SER A 193 3.67 -15.09 -9.96
C SER A 193 3.48 -14.84 -8.46
N LEU A 194 2.73 -13.79 -8.10
CA LEU A 194 2.34 -13.50 -6.71
C LEU A 194 1.20 -14.43 -6.25
N LEU A 195 0.83 -14.33 -4.97
CA LEU A 195 -0.28 -15.08 -4.37
C LEU A 195 -1.42 -14.11 -3.97
N PRO A 196 -2.36 -13.76 -4.88
CA PRO A 196 -3.36 -12.72 -4.64
C PRO A 196 -4.30 -13.02 -3.47
N GLN A 197 -4.58 -14.29 -3.19
CA GLN A 197 -5.37 -14.71 -2.03
C GLN A 197 -4.73 -14.26 -0.71
N GLN A 198 -3.44 -14.52 -0.51
CA GLN A 198 -2.72 -14.12 0.71
C GLN A 198 -2.64 -12.60 0.83
N LEU A 199 -2.31 -11.91 -0.27
CA LEU A 199 -2.31 -10.45 -0.34
C LEU A 199 -3.70 -9.85 -0.03
N GLN A 200 -4.80 -10.51 -0.43
CA GLN A 200 -6.15 -10.03 -0.12
C GLN A 200 -6.51 -10.23 1.34
N TRP A 201 -6.11 -11.34 1.97
CA TRP A 201 -6.30 -11.54 3.40
C TRP A 201 -5.56 -10.47 4.22
N PHE A 202 -4.26 -10.27 3.97
CA PHE A 202 -3.47 -9.27 4.69
C PHE A 202 -3.90 -7.82 4.40
N ALA A 203 -4.38 -7.51 3.18
CA ALA A 203 -4.97 -6.21 2.88
C ALA A 203 -6.32 -5.99 3.59
N LYS A 204 -7.13 -7.03 3.76
CA LYS A 204 -8.43 -6.95 4.44
C LYS A 204 -8.28 -6.92 5.97
N SER A 205 -7.21 -7.49 6.53
CA SER A 205 -6.84 -7.38 7.96
C SER A 205 -5.94 -6.18 8.29
N LYS A 206 -5.47 -5.42 7.29
CA LYS A 206 -4.52 -4.29 7.44
C LYS A 206 -3.15 -4.70 8.01
N GLU A 207 -2.70 -5.92 7.72
CA GLU A 207 -1.37 -6.45 8.11
C GLU A 207 -0.28 -5.99 7.11
N TYR A 208 0.05 -4.70 7.15
CA TYR A 208 0.92 -4.03 6.18
C TYR A 208 2.36 -4.57 6.12
N ASP A 209 2.91 -5.07 7.22
CA ASP A 209 4.25 -5.65 7.25
C ASP A 209 4.31 -6.93 6.41
N LYS A 210 3.33 -7.82 6.57
CA LYS A 210 3.19 -9.05 5.76
C LYS A 210 2.96 -8.75 4.28
N LEU A 211 2.29 -7.65 3.95
CA LEU A 211 2.16 -7.20 2.55
C LEU A 211 3.49 -6.78 1.93
N GLN A 212 4.44 -6.29 2.74
CA GLN A 212 5.80 -6.02 2.28
C GLN A 212 6.60 -7.32 2.14
N GLU A 213 6.53 -8.23 3.10
CA GLU A 213 7.15 -9.57 3.04
C GLU A 213 6.68 -10.38 1.82
N HIS A 214 5.39 -10.30 1.48
CA HIS A 214 4.79 -10.92 0.30
C HIS A 214 4.88 -10.05 -0.99
N ASN A 215 5.75 -9.05 -1.01
CA ASN A 215 6.10 -8.24 -2.20
C ASN A 215 4.91 -7.59 -2.93
N LEU A 216 3.94 -7.00 -2.20
CA LEU A 216 2.79 -6.29 -2.77
C LEU A 216 3.18 -5.22 -3.82
N PHE A 217 4.38 -4.64 -3.73
CA PHE A 217 4.86 -3.63 -4.67
C PHE A 217 5.19 -4.15 -6.08
N ASP A 218 5.50 -5.45 -6.25
CA ASP A 218 5.65 -6.07 -7.58
C ASP A 218 4.30 -6.25 -8.32
N CYS A 219 3.16 -6.10 -7.62
CA CYS A 219 1.85 -6.21 -8.25
C CYS A 219 1.62 -5.04 -9.23
N ILE A 220 1.62 -5.31 -10.53
CA ILE A 220 1.40 -4.28 -11.58
C ILE A 220 -0.05 -3.79 -11.72
N GLU A 221 -0.96 -4.15 -10.81
CA GLU A 221 -2.37 -3.70 -10.78
C GLU A 221 -3.17 -3.99 -12.07
N CYS A 222 -2.77 -5.00 -12.83
CA CYS A 222 -3.35 -5.38 -14.13
C CYS A 222 -4.82 -5.88 -14.08
N GLY A 223 -5.42 -6.13 -12.91
CA GLY A 223 -6.82 -6.57 -12.82
C GLY A 223 -7.10 -8.03 -13.21
N ALA A 224 -6.18 -8.72 -13.91
CA ALA A 224 -6.36 -10.11 -14.37
C ALA A 224 -6.85 -11.06 -13.26
N CYS A 225 -6.23 -11.00 -12.08
CA CYS A 225 -6.59 -11.81 -10.92
C CYS A 225 -8.00 -11.52 -10.35
N ALA A 226 -8.54 -10.31 -10.55
CA ALA A 226 -9.90 -9.95 -10.15
C ALA A 226 -10.92 -10.37 -11.21
N TYR A 227 -10.59 -10.24 -12.49
CA TYR A 227 -11.45 -10.66 -13.61
C TYR A 227 -11.72 -12.17 -13.60
N VAL A 228 -10.71 -13.00 -13.34
CA VAL A 228 -10.88 -14.47 -13.25
C VAL A 228 -11.47 -14.95 -11.92
N CYS A 229 -11.92 -14.04 -11.03
CA CYS A 229 -12.38 -14.42 -9.69
C CYS A 229 -13.89 -14.79 -9.71
N PRO A 230 -14.29 -16.07 -9.54
CA PRO A 230 -15.71 -16.45 -9.50
C PRO A 230 -16.46 -15.92 -8.27
N SER A 231 -15.73 -15.38 -7.29
CA SER A 231 -16.27 -14.70 -6.11
C SER A 231 -16.44 -13.18 -6.31
N GLU A 232 -16.12 -12.62 -7.48
CA GLU A 232 -16.21 -11.18 -7.83
C GLU A 232 -15.44 -10.25 -6.87
N ILE A 233 -14.37 -10.75 -6.24
CA ILE A 233 -13.64 -9.99 -5.22
C ILE A 233 -12.81 -8.88 -5.90
N PRO A 234 -12.93 -7.60 -5.47
CA PRO A 234 -12.22 -6.48 -6.09
C PRO A 234 -10.75 -6.39 -5.65
N LEU A 235 -9.96 -7.45 -5.92
CA LEU A 235 -8.58 -7.64 -5.44
C LEU A 235 -7.69 -6.40 -5.63
N VAL A 236 -7.69 -5.81 -6.84
CA VAL A 236 -6.85 -4.64 -7.16
C VAL A 236 -7.26 -3.38 -6.41
N GLN A 237 -8.53 -3.24 -6.00
CA GLN A 237 -8.94 -2.10 -5.17
C GLN A 237 -8.31 -2.19 -3.77
N TYR A 238 -8.33 -3.38 -3.16
CA TYR A 238 -7.63 -3.63 -1.89
C TYR A 238 -6.13 -3.38 -1.99
N TYR A 239 -5.49 -3.82 -3.08
CA TYR A 239 -4.04 -3.59 -3.28
C TYR A 239 -3.70 -2.12 -3.50
N ARG A 240 -4.53 -1.37 -4.25
CA ARG A 240 -4.38 0.08 -4.45
C ARG A 240 -4.44 0.83 -3.12
N VAL A 241 -5.46 0.54 -2.29
CA VAL A 241 -5.61 1.14 -0.96
C VAL A 241 -4.41 0.80 -0.07
N ALA A 242 -4.07 -0.49 0.08
CA ALA A 242 -2.98 -0.91 0.95
C ALA A 242 -1.60 -0.34 0.51
N LYS A 243 -1.32 -0.23 -0.80
CA LYS A 243 -0.10 0.43 -1.30
C LYS A 243 -0.04 1.92 -0.97
N VAL A 244 -1.18 2.62 -0.92
CA VAL A 244 -1.24 4.03 -0.50
C VAL A 244 -0.99 4.12 1.00
N GLU A 245 -1.71 3.34 1.80
CA GLU A 245 -1.55 3.32 3.26
C GLU A 245 -0.11 2.98 3.69
N ILE A 246 0.56 2.02 3.03
CA ILE A 246 1.98 1.71 3.26
C ILE A 246 2.90 2.89 2.88
N LYS A 247 2.66 3.55 1.74
CA LYS A 247 3.45 4.72 1.32
C LYS A 247 3.30 5.89 2.29
N GLU A 248 2.10 6.10 2.84
CA GLU A 248 1.84 7.11 3.85
C GLU A 248 2.58 6.78 5.16
N GLN A 249 2.50 5.54 5.65
CA GLN A 249 3.24 5.08 6.83
C GLN A 249 4.76 5.23 6.67
N ILE A 250 5.32 4.88 5.50
CA ILE A 250 6.74 5.07 5.20
C ILE A 250 7.09 6.57 5.18
N ALA A 251 6.27 7.41 4.56
CA ALA A 251 6.49 8.86 4.54
C ALA A 251 6.38 9.50 5.93
N GLU A 252 5.49 9.01 6.80
CA GLU A 252 5.39 9.45 8.20
C GLU A 252 6.57 8.96 9.05
N LYS A 253 7.03 7.73 8.85
CA LYS A 253 8.24 7.20 9.49
C LYS A 253 9.47 8.04 9.12
N ILE A 254 9.67 8.35 7.84
CA ILE A 254 10.75 9.24 7.37
C ILE A 254 10.64 10.65 7.98
N LYS A 255 9.44 11.23 8.07
CA LYS A 255 9.22 12.53 8.75
C LYS A 255 9.56 12.45 10.25
N SER A 256 9.16 11.36 10.92
CA SER A 256 9.40 11.10 12.34
C SER A 256 10.89 10.94 12.63
N ASP A 257 11.59 10.11 11.88
CA ASP A 257 13.02 9.84 12.07
C ASP A 257 13.86 11.10 11.78
N ARG A 258 13.53 11.86 10.72
CA ARG A 258 14.13 13.18 10.45
C ARG A 258 13.81 14.23 11.52
N ALA A 259 12.71 14.08 12.27
CA ALA A 259 12.41 14.93 13.42
C ALA A 259 13.22 14.53 14.66
N LYS A 260 13.46 13.22 14.89
CA LYS A 260 14.36 12.70 15.93
C LYS A 260 15.78 13.20 15.72
N GLU A 261 16.34 13.02 14.51
CA GLU A 261 17.68 13.54 14.13
C GLU A 261 17.85 15.02 14.50
N ARG A 262 16.85 15.86 14.18
CA ARG A 262 16.85 17.29 14.49
C ARG A 262 16.72 17.57 15.99
N PHE A 263 15.95 16.78 16.72
CA PHE A 263 15.82 16.88 18.16
C PHE A 263 17.12 16.49 18.87
N ASP A 264 17.73 15.37 18.49
CA ASP A 264 18.95 14.85 19.08
C ASP A 264 20.16 15.74 18.75
N ALA A 265 20.28 16.25 17.52
CA ALA A 265 21.29 17.26 17.18
C ALA A 265 21.12 18.56 18.01
N ARG A 266 19.88 19.02 18.23
CA ARG A 266 19.59 20.17 19.11
C ARG A 266 19.91 19.88 20.57
N LYS A 267 19.62 18.67 21.05
CA LYS A 267 19.92 18.20 22.41
C LYS A 267 21.43 18.14 22.64
N ALA A 268 22.18 17.50 21.74
CA ALA A 268 23.64 17.41 21.80
C ALA A 268 24.30 18.80 21.84
N ARG A 269 23.85 19.75 20.99
CA ARG A 269 24.35 21.13 21.04
C ARG A 269 24.05 21.82 22.38
N LEU A 270 22.85 21.63 22.93
CA LEU A 270 22.45 22.23 24.21
C LEU A 270 23.21 21.60 25.39
N GLU A 271 23.52 20.31 25.33
CA GLU A 271 24.37 19.61 26.29
C GLU A 271 25.84 20.05 26.21
N GLN A 272 26.37 20.29 25.00
CA GLN A 272 27.68 20.93 24.79
C GLN A 272 27.71 22.35 25.38
N GLU A 273 26.74 23.21 25.03
CA GLU A 273 26.61 24.56 25.60
C GLU A 273 26.53 24.52 27.14
N GLN A 274 25.84 23.54 27.73
CA GLN A 274 25.80 23.35 29.18
C GLN A 274 27.13 22.88 29.75
N ALA A 275 27.83 21.95 29.09
CA ALA A 275 29.13 21.44 29.52
C ALA A 275 30.19 22.55 29.49
N GLU A 276 30.21 23.38 28.44
CA GLU A 276 31.06 24.56 28.34
C GLU A 276 30.77 25.58 29.45
N ARG A 277 29.49 25.90 29.72
CA ARG A 277 29.10 26.80 30.81
C ARG A 277 29.52 26.24 32.18
N LYS A 278 29.32 24.94 32.42
CA LYS A 278 29.76 24.25 33.65
C LYS A 278 31.30 24.24 33.78
N ASN A 279 32.03 24.02 32.69
CA ASN A 279 33.50 24.06 32.68
C ASN A 279 34.04 25.48 32.85
N ARG A 280 33.37 26.51 32.31
CA ARG A 280 33.68 27.93 32.55
C ARG A 280 33.45 28.33 34.01
N HIS A 281 32.45 27.76 34.68
CA HIS A 281 32.25 27.92 36.13
C HIS A 281 33.25 27.11 36.99
N LYS A 282 33.64 25.91 36.55
CA LYS A 282 34.63 25.06 37.26
C LYS A 282 36.07 25.53 37.09
N ARG A 283 36.40 26.24 36.01
CA ARG A 283 37.66 26.99 35.88
C ARG A 283 37.72 28.02 37.01
N LYS A 284 38.50 27.73 38.06
CA LYS A 284 38.88 28.71 39.07
C LYS A 284 39.39 29.98 38.36
N PRO A 285 39.04 31.19 38.81
CA PRO A 285 39.68 32.40 38.30
C PRO A 285 41.19 32.23 38.48
N ALA A 286 41.97 32.68 37.50
CA ALA A 286 43.43 32.58 37.56
C ALA A 286 43.92 33.17 38.89
N THR A 287 44.88 32.48 39.53
CA THR A 287 45.52 32.97 40.74
C THR A 287 46.27 34.25 40.40
N LYS A 288 45.63 35.39 40.67
CA LYS A 288 46.16 36.73 40.41
C LYS A 288 47.58 36.83 40.92
N SER A 289 48.48 37.40 40.10
CA SER A 289 49.88 37.49 40.49
C SER A 289 50.04 38.33 41.77
N THR A 290 51.14 38.13 42.50
CA THR A 290 51.44 38.93 43.70
C THR A 290 51.42 40.43 43.40
N GLU A 291 51.88 40.85 42.22
CA GLU A 291 51.75 42.23 41.76
C GLU A 291 50.29 42.70 41.58
N GLU A 292 49.41 41.87 40.99
CA GLU A 292 48.00 42.23 40.84
C GLU A 292 47.30 42.34 42.20
N GLN A 293 47.66 41.47 43.15
CA GLN A 293 47.16 41.53 44.52
C GLN A 293 47.64 42.81 45.22
N GLN A 294 48.92 43.19 45.06
CA GLN A 294 49.45 44.46 45.55
C GLN A 294 48.77 45.67 44.88
N LYS A 295 48.63 45.69 43.55
CA LYS A 295 47.96 46.78 42.80
C LYS A 295 46.49 46.95 43.22
N VAL A 296 45.78 45.85 43.55
CA VAL A 296 44.42 45.89 44.11
C VAL A 296 44.41 46.38 45.57
N ALA A 297 45.38 45.97 46.40
CA ALA A 297 45.51 46.46 47.77
C ALA A 297 45.83 47.97 47.81
N ASP A 298 46.70 48.44 46.91
CA ASP A 298 47.11 49.84 46.79
C ASP A 298 45.95 50.72 46.27
N ALA A 299 45.16 50.22 45.31
CA ALA A 299 43.91 50.87 44.90
C ALA A 299 42.88 50.95 46.04
N LEU A 300 42.75 49.89 46.85
CA LEU A 300 41.88 49.88 48.04
C LEU A 300 42.39 50.84 49.12
N ALA A 301 43.71 50.99 49.31
CA ALA A 301 44.30 51.97 50.20
C ALA A 301 43.99 53.41 49.73
N ARG A 302 44.24 53.73 48.46
CA ARG A 302 43.93 55.04 47.87
C ARG A 302 42.45 55.42 47.97
N VAL A 303 41.53 54.45 47.83
CA VAL A 303 40.09 54.68 48.07
C VAL A 303 39.80 54.90 49.56
N LYS A 304 40.47 54.19 50.46
CA LYS A 304 40.29 54.30 51.92
C LYS A 304 40.82 55.61 52.48
N ASP A 305 41.96 56.11 52.00
CA ASP A 305 42.48 57.42 52.39
C ASP A 305 41.67 58.57 51.75
N LYS A 306 41.13 58.39 50.53
CA LYS A 306 40.05 59.25 49.98
C LYS A 306 38.72 59.22 50.76
N THR A 307 38.60 58.41 51.82
CA THR A 307 37.49 58.48 52.80
C THR A 307 37.91 59.01 54.18
N ARG A 308 39.12 59.59 54.29
CA ARG A 308 39.64 60.25 55.51
C ARG A 308 39.67 61.77 55.37
N ASP A 309 39.95 62.28 54.17
CA ASP A 309 39.62 63.66 53.81
C ASP A 309 38.09 63.86 53.69
N GLY A 310 37.68 65.13 53.76
CA GLY A 310 36.29 65.53 54.00
C GLY A 310 35.27 65.23 52.90
N ASP A 311 34.00 65.34 53.30
CA ASP A 311 32.83 65.57 52.43
C ASP A 311 32.53 64.56 51.31
N ASN A 312 32.11 63.35 51.71
CA ASN A 312 30.92 62.69 51.13
C ASN A 312 30.40 61.49 51.98
N LYS A 313 29.88 61.74 53.18
CA LYS A 313 29.35 60.70 54.09
C LYS A 313 27.88 60.35 53.80
N SER A 314 27.63 59.35 52.93
CA SER A 314 26.38 58.56 52.97
C SER A 314 26.53 57.21 52.25
N ALA A 315 26.50 57.20 50.91
CA ALA A 315 26.27 55.99 50.12
C ALA A 315 27.36 54.90 50.24
N VAL A 316 28.64 55.30 50.24
CA VAL A 316 29.76 54.34 50.20
C VAL A 316 29.91 53.56 51.51
N ALA A 317 29.67 54.20 52.65
CA ALA A 317 29.71 53.53 53.95
C ALA A 317 28.61 52.45 54.08
N ALA A 318 27.40 52.74 53.59
CA ALA A 318 26.30 51.79 53.55
C ALA A 318 26.59 50.58 52.63
N ALA A 319 27.27 50.79 51.50
CA ALA A 319 27.70 49.71 50.62
C ALA A 319 28.76 48.80 51.27
N ILE A 320 29.74 49.37 51.97
CA ILE A 320 30.79 48.62 52.67
C ILE A 320 30.21 47.82 53.86
N ALA A 321 29.23 48.36 54.58
CA ALA A 321 28.51 47.64 55.63
C ALA A 321 27.77 46.41 55.07
N ARG A 322 27.03 46.57 53.96
CA ARG A 322 26.34 45.47 53.26
C ARG A 322 27.34 44.41 52.76
N ALA A 323 28.52 44.82 52.27
CA ALA A 323 29.57 43.91 51.82
C ALA A 323 30.24 43.12 52.96
N LYS A 324 30.36 43.70 54.17
CA LYS A 324 30.82 42.97 55.37
C LYS A 324 29.79 41.99 55.88
N ALA A 325 28.51 42.37 55.96
CA ALA A 325 27.43 41.47 56.35
C ALA A 325 27.38 40.21 55.46
N LYS A 326 27.61 40.38 54.14
CA LYS A 326 27.68 39.29 53.16
C LYS A 326 28.87 38.33 53.29
N LYS A 327 29.72 38.47 54.32
CA LYS A 327 30.88 37.60 54.60
C LYS A 327 30.83 36.86 55.93
N GLN A 328 29.78 37.03 56.75
CA GLN A 328 29.67 36.41 58.08
C GLN A 328 28.33 35.68 58.33
N GLY A 329 27.43 35.64 57.34
CA GLY A 329 26.21 34.84 57.36
C GLY A 329 26.27 33.68 56.37
N GLY A 330 25.59 32.57 56.68
CA GLY A 330 25.53 31.37 55.86
C GLY A 330 24.66 31.49 54.61
N GLU A 331 24.47 30.35 53.96
CA GLU A 331 23.73 30.17 52.70
C GLU A 331 22.26 30.61 52.83
N LEU A 332 21.98 31.83 52.40
CA LEU A 332 20.64 32.36 52.19
C LEU A 332 20.43 32.55 50.69
N GLU A 333 19.43 31.87 50.13
CA GLU A 333 19.00 32.12 48.76
C GLU A 333 18.63 33.60 48.59
N PRO A 334 18.96 34.23 47.46
CA PRO A 334 18.44 35.56 47.16
C PRO A 334 16.91 35.47 47.08
N ASP A 335 16.20 36.29 47.87
CA ASP A 335 14.74 36.35 47.88
C ASP A 335 14.21 36.82 46.53
N ASN A 336 14.03 35.87 45.63
CA ASN A 336 13.49 36.07 44.30
C ASN A 336 11.96 36.20 44.33
N SER A 337 11.30 36.35 45.48
CA SER A 337 9.84 36.47 45.55
C SER A 337 9.32 37.68 44.78
N GLU A 338 10.07 38.79 44.73
CA GLU A 338 9.74 39.95 43.88
C GLU A 338 9.86 39.61 42.39
N VAL A 339 10.99 39.03 41.95
CA VAL A 339 11.19 38.61 40.55
C VAL A 339 10.20 37.50 40.14
N ALA A 340 9.73 36.68 41.09
CA ALA A 340 8.68 35.70 40.88
C ALA A 340 7.29 36.36 40.75
N LYS A 341 6.98 37.38 41.57
CA LYS A 341 5.76 38.21 41.44
C LYS A 341 5.75 38.96 40.10
N GLU A 342 6.88 39.56 39.69
CA GLU A 342 7.03 40.18 38.36
C GLU A 342 6.81 39.18 37.22
N ARG A 343 7.37 37.97 37.33
CA ARG A 343 7.12 36.90 36.34
C ARG A 343 5.67 36.43 36.33
N ALA A 344 5.01 36.36 37.48
CA ALA A 344 3.60 36.03 37.58
C ALA A 344 2.74 37.12 36.93
N ALA A 345 2.94 38.39 37.31
CA ALA A 345 2.26 39.54 36.74
C ALA A 345 2.49 39.65 35.22
N ARG A 346 3.71 39.44 34.73
CA ARG A 346 4.02 39.44 33.28
C ARG A 346 3.39 38.25 32.54
N LYS A 347 3.26 37.08 33.19
CA LYS A 347 2.56 35.91 32.64
C LYS A 347 1.04 36.12 32.62
N GLU A 348 0.50 36.82 33.62
CA GLU A 348 -0.91 37.18 33.71
C GLU A 348 -1.27 38.29 32.71
N GLN A 349 -0.46 39.35 32.59
CA GLN A 349 -0.57 40.34 31.52
C GLN A 349 -0.48 39.68 30.13
N ALA A 350 0.39 38.68 29.94
CA ALA A 350 0.45 37.92 28.69
C ALA A 350 -0.77 37.00 28.47
N ARG A 351 -1.46 36.57 29.54
CA ARG A 351 -2.73 35.82 29.46
C ARG A 351 -3.87 36.77 29.12
N LEU A 352 -4.00 37.89 29.84
CA LEU A 352 -4.96 38.96 29.60
C LEU A 352 -4.82 39.57 28.21
N TYR A 353 -3.60 39.83 27.73
CA TYR A 353 -3.36 40.29 26.35
C TYR A 353 -3.74 39.23 25.30
N LYS A 354 -3.64 37.93 25.64
CA LYS A 354 -4.06 36.84 24.74
C LYS A 354 -5.57 36.58 24.80
N GLU A 355 -6.21 36.84 25.94
CA GLU A 355 -7.67 36.84 26.13
C GLU A 355 -8.29 38.05 25.43
N GLN A 356 -7.74 39.24 25.63
CA GLN A 356 -8.07 40.46 24.87
C GLN A 356 -7.84 40.26 23.37
N LYS A 357 -6.74 39.64 22.93
CA LYS A 357 -6.53 39.33 21.50
C LYS A 357 -7.45 38.23 20.97
N ALA A 358 -8.00 37.37 21.83
CA ALA A 358 -9.06 36.44 21.43
C ALA A 358 -10.43 37.11 21.34
N GLN A 359 -10.65 38.21 22.06
CA GLN A 359 -11.87 39.02 22.05
C GLN A 359 -11.84 40.12 20.97
N SER A 360 -10.69 40.76 20.73
CA SER A 360 -10.49 41.77 19.68
C SER A 360 -10.34 41.17 18.28
N ASN A 361 -10.23 39.85 18.18
CA ASN A 361 -10.42 39.10 16.94
C ASN A 361 -11.91 38.82 16.65
N GLY A 362 -12.83 39.47 17.37
CA GLY A 362 -14.28 39.45 17.11
C GLY A 362 -14.74 40.46 16.05
N ASP A 363 -14.06 41.61 15.93
CA ASP A 363 -14.48 42.74 15.07
C ASP A 363 -13.28 43.40 14.36
N ASP A 364 -12.70 42.71 13.37
CA ASP A 364 -11.95 43.33 12.25
C ASP A 364 -11.76 42.32 11.11
N GLU A 365 -12.10 42.67 9.86
CA GLU A 365 -12.06 41.72 8.73
C GLU A 365 -10.70 41.66 8.03
N ALA A 366 -10.09 40.45 8.00
CA ALA A 366 -9.61 39.83 6.76
C ALA A 366 -9.15 38.36 6.95
N VAL A 367 -9.54 37.47 6.02
CA VAL A 367 -8.99 36.12 5.76
C VAL A 367 -9.30 34.99 6.78
N ASP A 368 -10.49 34.36 6.67
CA ASP A 368 -10.63 32.90 6.44
C ASP A 368 -12.07 32.48 6.01
N ASP A 369 -12.57 33.02 4.88
CA ASP A 369 -13.94 32.78 4.40
C ASP A 369 -14.31 31.32 4.08
N LYS A 370 -13.32 30.48 3.75
CA LYS A 370 -13.57 29.26 2.97
C LYS A 370 -14.15 28.11 3.78
N LYS A 371 -14.05 28.13 5.11
CA LYS A 371 -14.58 27.06 5.98
C LYS A 371 -16.02 27.33 6.44
N THR A 372 -16.31 28.59 6.78
CA THR A 372 -17.62 29.01 7.31
C THR A 372 -18.69 29.07 6.22
N ALA A 373 -18.34 29.59 5.03
CA ALA A 373 -19.24 29.65 3.88
C ALA A 373 -19.74 28.26 3.44
N VAL A 374 -18.87 27.24 3.47
CA VAL A 374 -19.23 25.85 3.12
C VAL A 374 -20.19 25.24 4.14
N ALA A 375 -19.99 25.47 5.44
CA ALA A 375 -20.92 25.02 6.47
C ALA A 375 -22.31 25.67 6.31
N ALA A 376 -22.36 26.98 6.06
CA ALA A 376 -23.59 27.72 5.81
C ALA A 376 -24.30 27.26 4.51
N ALA A 377 -23.54 26.98 3.44
CA ALA A 377 -24.07 26.45 2.19
C ALA A 377 -24.67 25.04 2.36
N ILE A 378 -24.03 24.15 3.12
CA ILE A 378 -24.54 22.81 3.42
C ILE A 378 -25.80 22.88 4.29
N ALA A 379 -25.86 23.81 5.26
CA ALA A 379 -27.06 24.05 6.07
C ALA A 379 -28.23 24.55 5.20
N ARG A 380 -28.00 25.56 4.34
CA ARG A 380 -29.00 26.09 3.41
C ARG A 380 -29.46 25.04 2.37
N ALA A 381 -28.55 24.19 1.89
CA ALA A 381 -28.88 23.09 0.98
C ALA A 381 -29.73 21.99 1.66
N LYS A 382 -29.44 21.64 2.92
CA LYS A 382 -30.30 20.73 3.71
C LYS A 382 -31.68 21.33 3.97
N ALA A 383 -31.75 22.60 4.36
CA ALA A 383 -33.03 23.30 4.55
C ALA A 383 -33.86 23.33 3.26
N LYS A 384 -33.24 23.66 2.11
CA LYS A 384 -33.94 23.70 0.82
C LYS A 384 -34.41 22.31 0.35
N LYS A 385 -33.64 21.24 0.61
CA LYS A 385 -34.10 19.86 0.38
C LYS A 385 -35.22 19.39 1.31
N ALA A 386 -35.29 19.91 2.55
CA ALA A 386 -36.40 19.62 3.45
C ALA A 386 -37.69 20.34 3.01
N ALA A 387 -37.58 21.61 2.60
CA ALA A 387 -38.72 22.39 2.11
C ALA A 387 -39.29 21.87 0.77
N GLN A 388 -38.45 21.35 -0.13
CA GLN A 388 -38.89 20.81 -1.43
C GLN A 388 -39.50 19.39 -1.36
N ALA A 389 -39.75 18.85 -0.17
CA ALA A 389 -40.33 17.51 0.02
C ALA A 389 -41.81 17.51 0.41
N ASN A 390 -42.44 18.69 0.64
CA ASN A 390 -43.81 18.77 1.16
C ASN A 390 -44.60 20.01 0.71
N GLU A 391 -44.43 20.47 -0.53
CA GLU A 391 -45.32 21.49 -1.12
C GLU A 391 -45.24 21.49 -2.66
N GLN A 392 -46.26 20.91 -3.33
CA GLN A 392 -46.47 21.11 -4.76
C GLN A 392 -47.93 20.80 -5.19
N THR A 393 -48.86 21.67 -4.81
CA THR A 393 -50.24 21.72 -5.33
C THR A 393 -50.66 23.19 -5.47
N ALA A 394 -50.98 23.62 -6.70
CA ALA A 394 -51.24 25.02 -7.10
C ALA A 394 -49.98 25.95 -7.00
N SER A 395 -49.81 26.99 -7.82
CA SER A 395 -50.54 27.44 -9.05
C SER A 395 -49.64 28.30 -9.94
N ASP A 396 -49.83 28.24 -11.26
CA ASP A 396 -49.37 29.24 -12.24
C ASP A 396 -50.58 30.09 -12.71
N ASP A 397 -50.39 31.40 -12.92
CA ASP A 397 -51.28 32.30 -13.68
C ASP A 397 -50.63 33.71 -13.78
N THR A 398 -50.77 34.56 -14.81
CA THR A 398 -51.52 34.51 -16.10
C THR A 398 -50.82 35.41 -17.14
N ALA A 399 -50.92 35.10 -18.45
CA ALA A 399 -51.00 36.09 -19.54
C ALA A 399 -51.53 35.49 -20.87
N SER A 400 -52.72 35.93 -21.31
CA SER A 400 -53.38 35.92 -22.66
C SER A 400 -52.81 35.09 -23.84
N GLU A 401 -53.59 34.52 -24.78
CA GLU A 401 -54.97 34.84 -25.26
C GLU A 401 -55.87 33.58 -25.45
N SER A 402 -57.00 33.68 -26.19
CA SER A 402 -58.11 32.69 -26.30
C SER A 402 -58.71 32.71 -27.73
N PRO A 403 -59.77 31.94 -28.12
CA PRO A 403 -60.49 30.81 -27.47
C PRO A 403 -60.78 29.59 -28.40
N ALA A 404 -61.28 28.46 -27.86
CA ALA A 404 -62.42 27.66 -28.42
C ALA A 404 -62.64 26.26 -27.75
N ALA A 405 -63.92 25.86 -27.65
CA ALA A 405 -64.46 24.50 -27.41
C ALA A 405 -64.16 23.81 -26.06
N ALA A 406 -65.10 22.94 -25.61
CA ALA A 406 -65.22 22.49 -24.22
C ALA A 406 -65.20 20.95 -24.04
N ASP A 407 -65.02 20.56 -22.77
CA ASP A 407 -65.36 19.30 -22.08
C ASP A 407 -65.55 17.99 -22.86
N ASP A 408 -64.64 17.04 -22.61
CA ASP A 408 -64.91 15.60 -22.77
C ASP A 408 -63.99 14.69 -21.90
N LYS A 409 -62.81 15.19 -21.50
CA LYS A 409 -61.76 14.35 -20.87
C LYS A 409 -62.03 13.92 -19.41
N LYS A 410 -62.97 14.54 -18.69
CA LYS A 410 -63.23 14.24 -17.27
C LYS A 410 -63.99 12.92 -17.06
N ALA A 411 -64.86 12.53 -18.00
CA ALA A 411 -65.60 11.26 -17.96
C ALA A 411 -64.70 10.05 -18.32
N ALA A 412 -63.85 10.20 -19.34
CA ALA A 412 -62.98 9.14 -19.84
C ALA A 412 -62.02 8.58 -18.75
N VAL A 413 -61.44 9.46 -17.93
CA VAL A 413 -60.51 9.07 -16.85
C VAL A 413 -61.21 8.29 -15.74
N ALA A 414 -62.44 8.68 -15.36
CA ALA A 414 -63.24 7.95 -14.37
C ALA A 414 -63.58 6.52 -14.86
N ALA A 415 -63.97 6.38 -16.13
CA ALA A 415 -64.23 5.08 -16.76
C ALA A 415 -62.97 4.20 -16.84
N ALA A 416 -61.81 4.79 -17.12
CA ALA A 416 -60.53 4.06 -17.15
C ALA A 416 -60.14 3.51 -15.76
N ILE A 417 -60.27 4.31 -14.70
CA ILE A 417 -59.94 3.90 -13.32
C ILE A 417 -60.91 2.80 -12.82
N ALA A 418 -62.19 2.86 -13.19
CA ALA A 418 -63.15 1.79 -12.90
C ALA A 418 -62.77 0.47 -13.57
N ARG A 419 -62.43 0.51 -14.87
CA ARG A 419 -61.98 -0.67 -15.65
C ARG A 419 -60.67 -1.27 -15.11
N ALA A 420 -59.73 -0.43 -14.67
CA ALA A 420 -58.48 -0.86 -14.04
C ALA A 420 -58.69 -1.57 -12.68
N LYS A 421 -59.67 -1.12 -11.88
CA LYS A 421 -60.04 -1.81 -10.63
C LYS A 421 -60.77 -3.12 -10.88
N ALA A 422 -61.71 -3.17 -11.83
CA ALA A 422 -62.43 -4.40 -12.20
C ALA A 422 -61.47 -5.51 -12.68
N LYS A 423 -60.48 -5.17 -13.53
CA LYS A 423 -59.52 -6.14 -14.07
C LYS A 423 -58.55 -6.72 -13.03
N LYS A 424 -58.51 -6.20 -11.81
CA LYS A 424 -57.68 -6.71 -10.70
C LYS A 424 -58.46 -7.60 -9.70
N ALA A 425 -59.75 -7.83 -9.94
CA ALA A 425 -60.61 -8.68 -9.11
C ALA A 425 -61.17 -9.91 -9.87
N ALA A 426 -60.73 -10.14 -11.11
CA ALA A 426 -61.23 -11.17 -12.02
C ALA A 426 -60.10 -12.06 -12.59
N GLN A 427 -59.16 -12.45 -11.72
CA GLN A 427 -58.11 -13.45 -12.01
C GLN A 427 -57.98 -14.44 -10.86
N ALA A 428 -59.12 -15.03 -10.49
CA ALA A 428 -59.24 -16.22 -9.65
C ALA A 428 -60.44 -17.04 -10.15
N ASN A 429 -60.30 -18.37 -10.13
CA ASN A 429 -61.16 -19.41 -10.73
C ASN A 429 -61.25 -19.50 -12.27
N GLU A 430 -61.01 -20.75 -12.73
CA GLU A 430 -61.62 -21.49 -13.84
C GLU A 430 -61.43 -21.05 -15.32
N GLU A 431 -61.40 -21.98 -16.30
CA GLU A 431 -60.63 -23.25 -16.40
C GLU A 431 -60.70 -23.83 -17.82
N THR A 432 -59.60 -24.42 -18.34
CA THR A 432 -59.54 -25.31 -19.52
C THR A 432 -60.03 -24.72 -20.87
N ALA A 433 -59.77 -25.27 -22.06
CA ALA A 433 -58.84 -26.30 -22.56
C ALA A 433 -58.22 -25.75 -23.89
N SER A 434 -57.35 -26.41 -24.64
CA SER A 434 -56.63 -27.71 -24.64
C SER A 434 -55.26 -27.45 -25.34
N ASP A 435 -54.40 -28.33 -25.89
CA ASP A 435 -54.16 -29.78 -26.10
C ASP A 435 -52.60 -29.86 -26.30
N ASP A 436 -51.81 -30.91 -26.10
CA ASP A 436 -51.85 -32.23 -25.45
C ASP A 436 -50.32 -32.60 -25.25
N THR A 437 -49.68 -33.77 -25.09
CA THR A 437 -49.95 -35.23 -25.10
C THR A 437 -48.87 -35.92 -24.23
N THR A 438 -49.16 -37.14 -23.74
CA THR A 438 -48.19 -38.14 -23.21
C THR A 438 -47.78 -38.05 -21.72
N SER A 439 -48.59 -38.67 -20.86
CA SER A 439 -48.24 -39.70 -19.84
C SER A 439 -46.87 -39.65 -19.14
N GLU A 440 -46.72 -39.60 -17.80
CA GLU A 440 -47.17 -40.59 -16.79
C GLU A 440 -47.25 -40.00 -15.34
N SER A 441 -47.68 -40.79 -14.33
CA SER A 441 -47.88 -40.40 -12.92
C SER A 441 -47.93 -41.66 -12.00
N PRO A 442 -47.96 -41.59 -10.64
CA PRO A 442 -47.96 -40.44 -9.69
C PRO A 442 -46.71 -40.51 -8.74
N VAL A 443 -46.52 -39.82 -7.58
CA VAL A 443 -47.36 -39.58 -6.39
C VAL A 443 -46.95 -38.34 -5.57
N ALA A 444 -47.96 -37.62 -5.05
CA ALA A 444 -48.01 -36.68 -3.91
C ALA A 444 -46.75 -35.94 -3.40
N ALA A 445 -46.83 -34.59 -3.38
CA ALA A 445 -45.98 -33.74 -2.54
C ALA A 445 -46.62 -32.38 -2.20
N ASP A 446 -47.22 -32.22 -1.01
CA ASP A 446 -47.56 -30.88 -0.47
C ASP A 446 -47.55 -30.85 1.08
N ASP A 447 -46.37 -30.72 1.69
CA ASP A 447 -46.21 -30.77 3.16
C ASP A 447 -45.08 -29.88 3.73
N LYS A 448 -44.56 -28.94 2.93
CA LYS A 448 -43.39 -28.12 3.33
C LYS A 448 -43.73 -26.74 3.92
N LYS A 449 -44.95 -26.25 3.73
CA LYS A 449 -45.37 -24.93 4.25
C LYS A 449 -45.82 -24.97 5.72
N ALA A 450 -46.43 -26.09 6.16
CA ALA A 450 -46.81 -26.31 7.55
C ALA A 450 -45.62 -26.59 8.48
N ALA A 451 -44.66 -27.41 8.02
CA ALA A 451 -43.48 -27.81 8.81
C ALA A 451 -42.63 -26.61 9.29
N VAL A 452 -42.45 -25.58 8.45
CA VAL A 452 -41.68 -24.38 8.80
C VAL A 452 -42.39 -23.54 9.86
N ALA A 453 -43.71 -23.41 9.79
CA ALA A 453 -44.50 -22.71 10.82
C ALA A 453 -44.40 -23.43 12.18
N ALA A 454 -44.50 -24.76 12.19
CA ALA A 454 -44.34 -25.58 13.39
C ALA A 454 -42.92 -25.48 13.99
N ALA A 455 -41.88 -25.41 13.17
CA ALA A 455 -40.50 -25.22 13.62
C ALA A 455 -40.29 -23.86 14.30
N ILE A 456 -40.82 -22.77 13.73
CA ILE A 456 -40.72 -21.42 14.29
C ILE A 456 -41.49 -21.30 15.62
N ALA A 457 -42.65 -21.94 15.73
CA ALA A 457 -43.41 -22.01 16.98
C ALA A 457 -42.62 -22.75 18.08
N ARG A 458 -42.04 -23.92 17.77
CA ARG A 458 -41.20 -24.70 18.71
C ARG A 458 -39.93 -23.95 19.13
N ALA A 459 -39.31 -23.19 18.23
CA ALA A 459 -38.15 -22.35 18.54
C ALA A 459 -38.49 -21.19 19.49
N LYS A 460 -39.66 -20.55 19.33
CA LYS A 460 -40.14 -19.52 20.28
C LYS A 460 -40.47 -20.12 21.64
N ALA A 461 -41.18 -21.26 21.69
CA ALA A 461 -41.52 -21.93 22.94
C ALA A 461 -40.26 -22.32 23.75
N LYS A 462 -39.26 -22.90 23.09
CA LYS A 462 -38.01 -23.32 23.76
C LYS A 462 -37.16 -22.16 24.29
N LYS A 463 -37.36 -20.94 23.77
CA LYS A 463 -36.67 -19.72 24.25
C LYS A 463 -37.40 -18.99 25.39
N ALA A 464 -38.67 -19.31 25.63
CA ALA A 464 -39.44 -18.81 26.78
C ALA A 464 -39.27 -19.70 28.04
N ALA A 465 -38.93 -20.98 27.87
CA ALA A 465 -38.82 -21.97 28.95
C ALA A 465 -37.42 -22.10 29.59
N GLN A 466 -36.53 -21.12 29.39
CA GLN A 466 -35.18 -21.09 29.99
C GLN A 466 -34.92 -19.83 30.84
N ALA A 467 -36.00 -19.20 31.33
CA ALA A 467 -35.95 -17.94 32.06
C ALA A 467 -36.92 -17.93 33.26
N ASN A 468 -37.00 -19.03 34.03
CA ASN A 468 -37.44 -18.97 35.43
C ASN A 468 -36.78 -20.08 36.28
N GLU A 469 -36.45 -19.70 37.52
CA GLU A 469 -36.26 -20.50 38.74
C GLU A 469 -35.26 -21.69 38.78
N GLN A 470 -34.29 -21.56 39.69
CA GLN A 470 -33.58 -22.67 40.32
C GLN A 470 -34.17 -22.95 41.70
N THR A 471 -34.87 -24.07 41.88
CA THR A 471 -35.02 -24.83 43.14
C THR A 471 -35.73 -26.14 42.78
N ALA A 472 -35.46 -27.34 43.31
CA ALA A 472 -34.43 -27.97 44.15
C ALA A 472 -35.18 -29.10 44.90
N SER A 473 -34.46 -30.16 45.31
CA SER A 473 -34.97 -31.31 46.10
C SER A 473 -36.03 -32.23 45.46
N ASP A 474 -36.15 -33.48 45.88
CA ASP A 474 -35.13 -34.55 46.07
C ASP A 474 -35.87 -35.88 46.38
N ASP A 475 -35.39 -36.99 45.81
CA ASP A 475 -35.39 -38.35 46.38
C ASP A 475 -34.87 -39.35 45.31
N THR A 476 -34.20 -40.46 45.64
CA THR A 476 -34.05 -41.10 46.96
C THR A 476 -32.62 -41.59 47.20
N ALA A 477 -32.11 -41.40 48.43
CA ALA A 477 -31.03 -42.15 49.11
C ALA A 477 -29.64 -42.31 48.42
N SER A 478 -28.52 -42.25 49.13
CA SER A 478 -28.23 -41.87 50.52
C SER A 478 -26.70 -41.77 50.69
N GLU A 479 -26.16 -40.67 51.24
CA GLU A 479 -25.05 -40.70 52.23
C GLU A 479 -24.56 -39.31 52.68
N SER A 480 -24.08 -39.26 53.93
CA SER A 480 -23.09 -38.29 54.42
C SER A 480 -22.61 -38.68 55.83
N PRO A 481 -21.45 -38.20 56.31
CA PRO A 481 -20.39 -37.45 55.61
C PRO A 481 -18.96 -38.00 55.82
N ALA A 482 -18.02 -37.72 54.91
CA ALA A 482 -16.60 -37.45 55.28
C ALA A 482 -15.73 -36.85 54.16
N ALA A 483 -14.71 -36.13 54.62
CA ALA A 483 -13.61 -35.44 53.95
C ALA A 483 -12.89 -36.08 52.72
N ALA A 484 -12.60 -35.20 51.75
CA ALA A 484 -11.29 -34.90 51.13
C ALA A 484 -10.46 -35.94 50.31
N ASP A 485 -9.71 -35.36 49.35
CA ASP A 485 -8.49 -35.86 48.68
C ASP A 485 -8.42 -37.30 48.13
N ASP A 486 -8.89 -37.48 46.87
CA ASP A 486 -8.53 -38.68 46.07
C ASP A 486 -8.36 -38.43 44.55
N LYS A 487 -9.12 -37.48 43.97
CA LYS A 487 -9.15 -37.24 42.51
C LYS A 487 -7.81 -36.81 41.88
N LYS A 488 -6.82 -36.40 42.68
CA LYS A 488 -5.47 -36.05 42.21
C LYS A 488 -4.57 -37.28 41.97
N ALA A 489 -4.76 -38.36 42.73
CA ALA A 489 -4.00 -39.59 42.60
C ALA A 489 -4.43 -40.41 41.36
N ALA A 490 -5.75 -40.52 41.13
CA ALA A 490 -6.31 -41.27 40.00
C ALA A 490 -5.82 -40.76 38.64
N VAL A 491 -5.72 -39.44 38.45
CA VAL A 491 -5.22 -38.82 37.20
C VAL A 491 -3.73 -39.09 36.99
N ALA A 492 -2.92 -39.03 38.05
CA ALA A 492 -1.49 -39.38 37.98
C ALA A 492 -1.29 -40.85 37.60
N ALA A 493 -2.06 -41.77 38.19
CA ALA A 493 -2.03 -43.20 37.85
C ALA A 493 -2.44 -43.49 36.40
N ALA A 494 -3.43 -42.77 35.87
CA ALA A 494 -3.84 -42.88 34.47
C ALA A 494 -2.74 -42.42 33.50
N ILE A 495 -2.09 -41.28 33.77
CA ILE A 495 -0.99 -40.75 32.96
C ILE A 495 0.25 -41.68 33.01
N ALA A 496 0.55 -42.25 34.19
CA ALA A 496 1.62 -43.23 34.34
C ALA A 496 1.37 -44.50 33.51
N ARG A 497 0.14 -45.05 33.54
CA ARG A 497 -0.25 -46.22 32.74
C ARG A 497 -0.21 -45.93 31.24
N ALA A 498 -0.60 -44.73 30.81
CA ALA A 498 -0.49 -44.30 29.42
C ALA A 498 0.99 -44.19 28.95
N LYS A 499 1.88 -43.62 29.76
CA LYS A 499 3.33 -43.60 29.47
C LYS A 499 3.94 -45.00 29.41
N ALA A 500 3.62 -45.87 30.38
CA ALA A 500 4.11 -47.25 30.39
C ALA A 500 3.69 -48.04 29.14
N LYS A 501 2.41 -47.91 28.72
CA LYS A 501 1.91 -48.59 27.51
C LYS A 501 2.56 -48.06 26.23
N LYS A 502 2.95 -46.78 26.18
CA LYS A 502 3.69 -46.20 25.04
C LYS A 502 5.18 -46.56 25.03
N ALA A 503 5.78 -46.87 26.18
CA ALA A 503 7.17 -47.35 26.27
C ALA A 503 7.29 -48.83 25.88
N ALA A 504 6.30 -49.67 26.23
CA ALA A 504 6.30 -51.11 25.92
C ALA A 504 6.10 -51.44 24.42
N GLN A 505 5.73 -50.47 23.59
CA GLN A 505 5.54 -50.65 22.13
C GLN A 505 6.74 -50.17 21.29
N ALA A 506 7.86 -49.82 21.91
CA ALA A 506 9.07 -49.32 21.25
C ALA A 506 10.26 -50.29 21.35
N ALA A 507 10.00 -51.58 21.59
CA ALA A 507 11.00 -52.57 21.98
C ALA A 507 10.95 -53.87 21.13
N GLU A 508 10.52 -53.80 19.87
CA GLU A 508 10.82 -54.84 18.87
C GLU A 508 10.71 -54.27 17.43
N GLN A 509 11.56 -54.78 16.53
CA GLN A 509 11.67 -54.49 15.09
C GLN A 509 12.31 -53.14 14.65
N THR A 510 13.08 -53.23 13.56
CA THR A 510 13.95 -52.21 12.92
C THR A 510 14.11 -52.57 11.42
N PRO A 511 14.71 -51.74 10.55
CA PRO A 511 14.77 -50.26 10.52
C PRO A 511 14.38 -49.64 9.15
N ASN A 512 13.96 -48.37 9.14
CA ASN A 512 14.55 -47.27 8.35
C ASN A 512 13.72 -45.96 8.51
N ASP A 513 14.37 -44.81 8.30
CA ASP A 513 13.97 -43.53 8.92
C ASP A 513 12.87 -42.71 8.22
N ASP A 514 12.21 -41.85 9.02
CA ASP A 514 11.00 -41.08 8.68
C ASP A 514 11.11 -39.58 9.13
N ILE A 515 10.04 -38.78 8.98
CA ILE A 515 10.10 -37.32 8.78
C ILE A 515 9.61 -36.46 9.98
N ALA A 516 10.53 -35.64 10.51
CA ALA A 516 10.41 -34.25 11.04
C ALA A 516 9.57 -33.84 12.30
N SER A 517 9.94 -32.66 12.83
CA SER A 517 9.29 -31.77 13.85
C SER A 517 9.23 -32.26 15.31
N GLU A 518 10.05 -31.74 16.24
CA GLU A 518 9.97 -30.45 17.01
C GLU A 518 9.08 -30.52 18.28
N SER A 519 9.28 -29.75 19.39
CA SER A 519 10.21 -28.66 19.80
C SER A 519 10.46 -28.80 21.36
N PRO A 520 10.81 -27.83 22.27
CA PRO A 520 10.94 -26.36 22.19
C PRO A 520 12.23 -25.77 22.86
N VAL A 521 12.09 -24.76 23.75
CA VAL A 521 13.11 -23.82 24.28
C VAL A 521 13.99 -24.27 25.46
N ALA A 522 15.29 -23.95 25.37
CA ALA A 522 16.17 -23.42 26.43
C ALA A 522 17.28 -22.56 25.75
N ALA A 523 18.15 -21.87 26.51
CA ALA A 523 19.06 -20.86 25.93
C ALA A 523 20.53 -20.94 26.36
N ASP A 524 21.39 -21.49 25.48
CA ASP A 524 22.80 -21.02 25.32
C ASP A 524 23.47 -21.40 23.95
N ASP A 525 22.83 -22.22 23.11
CA ASP A 525 23.50 -22.97 22.02
C ASP A 525 23.95 -22.21 20.75
N LYS A 526 23.91 -20.88 20.70
CA LYS A 526 24.23 -20.12 19.46
C LYS A 526 25.67 -20.36 18.96
N LYS A 527 26.63 -20.62 19.85
CA LYS A 527 28.03 -20.89 19.46
C LYS A 527 28.23 -22.30 18.90
N ALA A 528 27.51 -23.29 19.43
CA ALA A 528 27.56 -24.67 18.94
C ALA A 528 26.90 -24.81 17.56
N ALA A 529 25.74 -24.17 17.35
CA ALA A 529 25.03 -24.18 16.07
C ALA A 529 25.89 -23.64 14.91
N VAL A 530 26.63 -22.54 15.13
CA VAL A 530 27.52 -21.96 14.11
C VAL A 530 28.71 -22.88 13.80
N ALA A 531 29.31 -23.52 14.82
CA ALA A 531 30.38 -24.50 14.61
C ALA A 531 29.89 -25.71 13.80
N ALA A 532 28.71 -26.24 14.10
CA ALA A 532 28.09 -27.33 13.36
C ALA A 532 27.76 -26.95 11.90
N ALA A 533 27.28 -25.72 11.66
CA ALA A 533 27.03 -25.21 10.31
C ALA A 533 28.33 -25.11 9.48
N ILE A 534 29.41 -24.59 10.07
CA ILE A 534 30.73 -24.51 9.40
C ILE A 534 31.30 -25.90 9.11
N ALA A 535 31.14 -26.86 10.02
CA ALA A 535 31.55 -28.25 9.81
C ALA A 535 30.77 -28.89 8.64
N ARG A 536 29.44 -28.74 8.59
CA ARG A 536 28.60 -29.24 7.49
C ARG A 536 28.95 -28.58 6.15
N ALA A 537 29.25 -27.28 6.14
CA ALA A 537 29.69 -26.56 4.95
C ALA A 537 31.06 -27.05 4.43
N LYS A 538 32.02 -27.35 5.32
CA LYS A 538 33.30 -27.97 4.95
C LYS A 538 33.11 -29.38 4.40
N ALA A 539 32.32 -30.22 5.06
CA ALA A 539 32.04 -31.59 4.62
C ALA A 539 31.39 -31.63 3.22
N LYS A 540 30.36 -30.81 2.97
CA LYS A 540 29.71 -30.73 1.66
C LYS A 540 30.66 -30.25 0.56
N LYS A 541 31.61 -29.36 0.89
CA LYS A 541 32.63 -28.86 -0.05
C LYS A 541 33.76 -29.86 -0.32
N ALA A 542 34.04 -30.78 0.61
CA ALA A 542 34.94 -31.91 0.37
C ALA A 542 34.29 -32.96 -0.54
N ALA A 543 33.05 -33.36 -0.26
CA ALA A 543 32.31 -34.31 -1.09
C ALA A 543 32.19 -33.86 -2.57
N GLN A 544 31.95 -32.57 -2.80
CA GLN A 544 31.93 -32.00 -4.17
C GLN A 544 33.30 -31.95 -4.86
N ALA A 545 34.41 -32.05 -4.12
CA ALA A 545 35.74 -32.18 -4.71
C ALA A 545 36.02 -33.63 -5.14
N ASP A 546 35.68 -34.61 -4.29
CA ASP A 546 35.81 -36.03 -4.59
C ASP A 546 34.90 -36.47 -5.75
N GLU A 547 33.71 -35.88 -5.88
CA GLU A 547 32.77 -36.12 -6.97
C GLU A 547 33.30 -35.60 -8.32
N LEU A 548 33.98 -34.43 -8.34
CA LEU A 548 34.65 -33.94 -9.55
C LEU A 548 35.88 -34.78 -9.93
N ALA A 549 36.65 -35.28 -8.95
CA ALA A 549 37.83 -36.11 -9.21
C ALA A 549 37.47 -37.44 -9.90
N LYS A 550 36.35 -38.07 -9.50
CA LYS A 550 35.88 -39.33 -10.07
C LYS A 550 35.33 -39.23 -11.51
N GLN A 551 35.10 -38.02 -12.01
CA GLN A 551 34.67 -37.81 -13.41
C GLN A 551 35.84 -37.68 -14.40
N SER A 552 37.09 -37.71 -13.95
CA SER A 552 38.28 -37.55 -14.80
C SER A 552 39.09 -38.82 -15.13
N GLU A 553 38.78 -39.98 -14.55
CA GLU A 553 39.64 -41.18 -14.63
C GLU A 553 39.14 -42.32 -15.55
N ASN A 554 38.10 -42.09 -16.36
CA ASN A 554 37.42 -43.19 -17.07
C ASN A 554 37.36 -43.02 -18.60
N THR A 555 38.52 -43.08 -19.27
CA THR A 555 38.62 -43.32 -20.73
C THR A 555 39.99 -43.93 -21.07
N GLU A 556 40.04 -45.22 -21.41
CA GLU A 556 41.21 -45.87 -22.04
C GLU A 556 40.96 -46.12 -23.55
N PRO A 557 42.02 -46.30 -24.37
CA PRO A 557 41.93 -46.14 -25.83
C PRO A 557 41.89 -47.45 -26.64
N GLN A 558 41.40 -47.34 -27.88
CA GLN A 558 41.71 -48.25 -28.99
C GLN A 558 42.08 -47.46 -30.26
N SER A 559 42.58 -48.13 -31.29
CA SER A 559 43.76 -47.68 -32.06
C SER A 559 43.59 -47.59 -33.58
N ASN A 560 44.37 -46.67 -34.18
CA ASN A 560 44.72 -46.53 -35.62
C ASN A 560 43.57 -46.07 -36.55
N ASP A 561 43.79 -45.41 -37.70
CA ASP A 561 45.02 -45.20 -38.50
C ASP A 561 45.18 -43.74 -39.05
N GLU A 562 46.27 -43.46 -39.77
CA GLU A 562 46.71 -42.18 -40.36
C GLU A 562 45.98 -41.73 -41.68
N PRO A 563 46.33 -40.58 -42.35
CA PRO A 563 46.56 -39.21 -41.86
C PRO A 563 45.91 -38.10 -42.75
N SER A 564 45.85 -36.84 -42.28
CA SER A 564 45.96 -35.63 -43.15
C SER A 564 46.22 -34.33 -42.36
N GLU A 565 46.84 -33.34 -43.01
CA GLU A 565 47.20 -32.04 -42.41
C GLU A 565 46.06 -31.00 -42.50
N GLY A 566 45.94 -30.10 -41.52
CA GLY A 566 44.98 -28.98 -41.59
C GLY A 566 44.78 -28.22 -40.28
N SER A 567 45.56 -27.17 -40.02
CA SER A 567 45.59 -26.47 -38.74
C SER A 567 44.40 -25.52 -38.50
N GLN A 568 43.47 -25.89 -37.62
CA GLN A 568 42.49 -24.96 -37.02
C GLN A 568 42.29 -25.22 -35.51
N GLN A 569 42.87 -24.36 -34.66
CA GLN A 569 42.57 -24.37 -33.21
C GLN A 569 41.12 -23.97 -32.94
N THR A 570 40.41 -24.83 -32.22
CA THR A 570 38.97 -24.71 -31.98
C THR A 570 38.62 -23.57 -31.01
N ALA A 571 37.39 -23.06 -31.11
CA ALA A 571 36.90 -22.04 -30.19
C ALA A 571 36.82 -22.50 -28.72
N GLN A 572 36.78 -23.83 -28.47
CA GLN A 572 36.85 -24.38 -27.11
C GLN A 572 38.25 -24.24 -26.49
N GLU A 573 39.32 -24.45 -27.25
CA GLU A 573 40.70 -24.33 -26.73
C GLU A 573 41.02 -22.89 -26.35
N LYS A 574 40.62 -21.92 -27.20
CA LYS A 574 40.76 -20.48 -26.91
C LYS A 574 39.96 -20.08 -25.66
N LYS A 575 38.77 -20.66 -25.45
CA LYS A 575 38.01 -20.47 -24.19
C LYS A 575 38.70 -21.11 -22.97
N LYS A 576 39.20 -22.34 -23.08
CA LYS A 576 39.96 -23.02 -22.00
C LYS A 576 41.20 -22.21 -21.59
N ALA A 577 41.98 -21.73 -22.55
CA ALA A 577 43.15 -20.88 -22.31
C ALA A 577 42.79 -19.55 -21.62
N ALA A 578 41.73 -18.87 -22.08
CA ALA A 578 41.26 -17.62 -21.47
C ALA A 578 40.80 -17.81 -20.01
N VAL A 579 40.09 -18.91 -19.72
CA VAL A 579 39.66 -19.26 -18.35
C VAL A 579 40.86 -19.58 -17.46
N ALA A 580 41.84 -20.35 -17.94
CA ALA A 580 43.07 -20.62 -17.19
C ALA A 580 43.85 -19.33 -16.85
N ALA A 581 43.98 -18.41 -17.81
CA ALA A 581 44.62 -17.11 -17.60
C ALA A 581 43.86 -16.23 -16.59
N ALA A 582 42.51 -16.26 -16.60
CA ALA A 582 41.69 -15.55 -15.62
C ALA A 582 41.87 -16.13 -14.19
N ILE A 583 41.91 -17.45 -14.05
CA ILE A 583 42.15 -18.14 -12.77
C ILE A 583 43.55 -17.82 -12.22
N ALA A 584 44.58 -17.80 -13.07
CA ALA A 584 45.93 -17.42 -12.70
C ALA A 584 46.00 -15.97 -12.18
N ARG A 585 45.38 -15.02 -12.88
CA ARG A 585 45.27 -13.61 -12.45
C ARG A 585 44.50 -13.47 -11.13
N ALA A 586 43.46 -14.26 -10.91
CA ALA A 586 42.70 -14.27 -9.66
C ALA A 586 43.54 -14.80 -8.47
N LYS A 587 44.32 -15.87 -8.67
CA LYS A 587 45.26 -16.38 -7.65
C LYS A 587 46.33 -15.35 -7.29
N ALA A 588 46.99 -14.75 -8.29
CA ALA A 588 48.02 -13.73 -8.05
C ALA A 588 47.46 -12.51 -7.28
N LYS A 589 46.28 -12.01 -7.66
CA LYS A 589 45.62 -10.87 -7.00
C LYS A 589 45.12 -11.20 -5.58
N LYS A 590 44.91 -12.48 -5.25
CA LYS A 590 44.63 -12.95 -3.89
C LYS A 590 45.91 -13.00 -3.05
N GLN A 591 46.99 -13.56 -3.57
CA GLN A 591 48.29 -13.59 -2.90
C GLN A 591 48.85 -12.19 -2.62
N GLN A 592 48.66 -11.23 -3.55
CA GLN A 592 49.01 -9.81 -3.33
C GLN A 592 48.18 -9.14 -2.22
N LYS A 593 46.95 -9.59 -1.94
CA LYS A 593 46.21 -9.12 -0.77
C LYS A 593 46.73 -9.75 0.51
N GLU A 594 46.92 -11.07 0.51
CA GLU A 594 47.33 -11.83 1.71
C GLU A 594 48.75 -11.47 2.19
N GLY A 595 49.63 -11.00 1.29
CA GLY A 595 50.94 -10.45 1.68
C GLY A 595 50.91 -9.01 2.23
N ASN A 596 49.83 -8.25 2.02
CA ASN A 596 49.75 -6.82 2.40
C ASN A 596 49.05 -6.60 3.77
N ASP A 597 48.58 -7.66 4.41
CA ASP A 597 48.06 -7.66 5.80
C ASP A 597 49.12 -8.17 6.82
N GLN A 598 50.39 -8.33 6.40
CA GLN A 598 51.52 -8.78 7.22
C GLN A 598 52.78 -7.92 7.03
N SER A 599 52.61 -6.60 6.93
CA SER A 599 53.70 -5.61 6.84
C SER A 599 53.40 -4.40 7.72
#